data_AF-F3ZZZ0-F1
#
_entry.id   AF-F3ZZZ0-F1
#
_cell.length_a   1.000
_cell.length_b   1.000
_cell.length_c   1.000
_cell.angle_alpha   90.00
_cell.angle_beta   90.00
_cell.angle_gamma   90.00
#
_symmetry.space_group_name_H-M   'P 1'
#
loop_
_entity.id
_entity.type
_entity.pdbx_description
1 polymer ?
#
loop_
_entity_poly.entity_id
_entity_poly.type
_entity_poly.pdbx_seq_one_letter_code
_entity_poly.pdbx_strand_id
1 'polypeptide(L)'
;MKKHIVALLSIFLIISICFNAYQYSRLLDERQKAYDLAGYHMSNAEATFSNGLVGLTQQNLEDYIGNLENINNMIEYIQMAETYYNVATHCVSQFQLADTSAGFSQSEWLISNGYLKDIRDYRQYLISGQGGNYEHIDQITTDVADLLTIGKWLEKRYNSGDFSVYDDDDFYKEVYDNLKSEIKYEFFNNFTIHHE
;
A
#
# COMPACT_ATOMS: atom_id res chain seq x y z
N MET A 1 -18.96 54.45 -28.92
CA MET A 1 -18.73 53.09 -29.46
C MET A 1 -17.42 52.45 -28.96
N LYS A 2 -16.22 52.98 -29.27
CA LYS A 2 -14.93 52.42 -28.80
C LYS A 2 -14.83 52.26 -27.26
N LYS A 3 -15.30 53.25 -26.49
CA LYS A 3 -15.29 53.20 -25.00
C LYS A 3 -16.18 52.09 -24.42
N HIS A 4 -17.31 51.78 -25.07
CA HIS A 4 -18.21 50.71 -24.61
C HIS A 4 -17.65 49.32 -24.91
N ILE A 5 -16.93 49.16 -26.03
CA ILE A 5 -16.25 47.91 -26.39
C ILE A 5 -15.11 47.61 -25.41
N VAL A 6 -14.30 48.63 -25.04
CA VAL A 6 -13.24 48.48 -24.05
C VAL A 6 -13.81 48.11 -22.67
N ALA A 7 -14.89 48.78 -22.24
CA ALA A 7 -15.56 48.44 -20.97
C ALA A 7 -16.11 47.01 -20.95
N LEU A 8 -16.72 46.55 -22.04
CA LEU A 8 -17.19 45.17 -22.18
C LEU A 8 -16.03 44.16 -22.14
N LEU A 9 -14.93 44.43 -22.85
CA LEU A 9 -13.74 43.58 -22.82
C LEU A 9 -13.13 43.50 -21.42
N SER A 10 -13.06 44.61 -20.69
CA SER A 10 -12.60 44.62 -19.30
C SER A 10 -13.51 43.79 -18.38
N ILE A 11 -14.83 43.85 -18.57
CA ILE A 11 -15.79 43.02 -17.82
C ILE A 11 -15.60 41.54 -18.16
N PHE A 12 -15.46 41.18 -19.44
CA PHE A 12 -15.20 39.79 -19.85
C PHE A 12 -13.88 39.25 -19.29
N LEU A 13 -12.83 40.08 -19.26
CA LEU A 13 -11.54 39.71 -18.67
C LEU A 13 -11.70 39.44 -17.16
N ILE A 14 -12.41 40.31 -16.44
CA ILE A 14 -12.68 40.13 -15.01
C ILE A 14 -13.48 38.84 -14.78
N ILE A 15 -14.54 38.59 -15.55
CA ILE A 15 -15.34 37.37 -15.45
C ILE A 15 -14.48 36.13 -15.71
N SER A 16 -13.60 36.17 -16.72
CA SER A 16 -12.70 35.06 -17.04
C SER A 16 -11.69 34.78 -15.92
N ILE A 17 -11.10 35.82 -15.34
CA ILE A 17 -10.18 35.68 -14.20
C ILE A 17 -10.91 35.12 -12.97
N CYS A 18 -12.09 35.65 -12.64
CA CYS A 18 -12.89 35.16 -11.51
C CYS A 18 -13.33 33.71 -11.71
N PHE A 19 -13.73 33.33 -12.93
CA PHE A 19 -14.11 31.95 -13.25
C PHE A 19 -12.90 31.01 -13.14
N ASN A 20 -11.74 31.40 -13.67
CA ASN A 20 -10.51 30.61 -13.53
C ASN A 20 -10.06 30.47 -12.08
N ALA A 21 -10.13 31.55 -11.28
CA ALA A 21 -9.81 31.50 -9.86
C ALA A 21 -10.77 30.57 -9.10
N TYR A 22 -12.07 30.63 -9.39
CA TYR A 22 -13.06 29.73 -8.81
C TYR A 22 -12.78 28.25 -9.16
N GLN A 23 -12.50 27.95 -10.43
CA GLN A 23 -12.17 26.59 -10.87
C GLN A 23 -10.90 26.09 -10.20
N TYR A 24 -9.88 26.94 -10.07
CA TYR A 24 -8.65 26.61 -9.38
C TYR A 24 -8.87 26.29 -7.89
N SER A 25 -9.61 27.14 -7.17
CA SER A 25 -9.95 26.88 -5.77
C SER A 25 -10.75 25.58 -5.61
N ARG A 26 -11.71 25.32 -6.49
CA ARG A 26 -12.49 24.08 -6.47
C ARG A 26 -11.62 22.84 -6.68
N LEU A 27 -10.68 22.88 -7.62
CA LEU A 27 -9.74 21.78 -7.86
C LEU A 27 -8.83 21.52 -6.65
N LEU A 28 -8.40 22.58 -5.96
CA LEU A 28 -7.64 22.44 -4.70
C LEU A 28 -8.49 21.78 -3.60
N ASP A 29 -9.74 22.18 -3.45
CA ASP A 29 -10.65 21.57 -2.46
C ASP A 29 -10.94 20.10 -2.77
N GLU A 30 -11.15 19.75 -4.04
CA GLU A 30 -11.35 18.36 -4.48
C GLU A 30 -10.08 17.52 -4.24
N ARG A 31 -8.91 18.09 -4.52
CA ARG A 31 -7.61 17.45 -4.25
C ARG A 31 -7.39 17.21 -2.75
N GLN A 32 -7.70 18.18 -1.89
CA GLN A 32 -7.57 18.02 -0.44
C GLN A 32 -8.51 16.92 0.08
N LYS A 33 -9.77 16.90 -0.36
CA LYS A 33 -10.70 15.83 0.00
C LYS A 33 -10.21 14.45 -0.41
N ALA A 34 -9.58 14.34 -1.58
CA ALA A 34 -9.00 13.09 -2.05
C ALA A 34 -7.83 12.64 -1.16
N TYR A 35 -6.96 13.55 -0.73
CA TYR A 35 -5.89 13.25 0.23
C TYR A 35 -6.44 12.86 1.61
N ASP A 36 -7.45 13.56 2.11
CA ASP A 36 -8.07 13.22 3.40
C ASP A 36 -8.69 11.82 3.36
N LEU A 37 -9.37 11.47 2.26
CA LEU A 37 -9.96 10.15 2.05
C LEU A 37 -8.87 9.08 1.89
N ALA A 38 -7.80 9.37 1.15
CA ALA A 38 -6.64 8.49 1.03
C ALA A 38 -6.03 8.21 2.41
N GLY A 39 -5.83 9.25 3.23
CA GLY A 39 -5.30 9.12 4.58
C GLY A 39 -6.19 8.26 5.48
N TYR A 40 -7.52 8.40 5.39
CA TYR A 40 -8.45 7.52 6.09
C TYR A 40 -8.29 6.05 5.68
N HIS A 41 -8.19 5.77 4.38
CA HIS A 41 -7.99 4.42 3.90
C HIS A 41 -6.61 3.85 4.26
N MET A 42 -5.55 4.66 4.19
CA MET A 42 -4.20 4.26 4.63
C MET A 42 -4.17 3.91 6.11
N SER A 43 -4.78 4.73 6.97
CA SER A 43 -4.87 4.43 8.40
C SER A 43 -5.55 3.07 8.65
N ASN A 44 -6.64 2.78 7.93
CA ASN A 44 -7.29 1.47 8.00
C ASN A 44 -6.41 0.34 7.45
N ALA A 45 -5.69 0.57 6.35
CA ALA A 45 -4.78 -0.40 5.75
C ALA A 45 -3.68 -0.79 6.75
N GLU A 46 -2.96 0.19 7.29
CA GLU A 46 -1.86 -0.01 8.24
C GLU A 46 -2.31 -0.71 9.53
N ALA A 47 -3.44 -0.26 10.11
CA ALA A 47 -4.01 -0.89 11.30
C ALA A 47 -4.45 -2.34 11.02
N THR A 48 -5.13 -2.58 9.91
CA THR A 48 -5.65 -3.90 9.55
C THR A 48 -4.51 -4.88 9.30
N PHE A 49 -3.47 -4.46 8.58
CA PHE A 49 -2.29 -5.28 8.33
C PHE A 49 -1.64 -5.70 9.64
N SER A 50 -1.39 -4.73 10.53
CA SER A 50 -0.76 -4.95 11.84
C SER A 50 -1.62 -5.88 12.71
N ASN A 51 -2.95 -5.72 12.67
CA ASN A 51 -3.88 -6.58 13.41
C ASN A 51 -3.86 -8.03 12.94
N GLY A 52 -3.64 -8.28 11.64
CA GLY A 52 -3.48 -9.63 11.09
C GLY A 52 -2.27 -10.39 11.65
N LEU A 53 -1.33 -9.68 12.27
CA LEU A 53 -0.10 -10.23 12.84
C LEU A 53 -0.07 -10.13 14.37
N VAL A 54 -1.21 -9.88 15.01
CA VAL A 54 -1.29 -9.77 16.48
C VAL A 54 -0.77 -11.05 17.14
N GLY A 55 0.13 -10.86 18.11
CA GLY A 55 0.76 -11.95 18.84
C GLY A 55 1.90 -12.64 18.10
N LEU A 56 2.16 -12.31 16.82
CA LEU A 56 3.33 -12.79 16.10
C LEU A 56 4.58 -12.01 16.53
N THR A 57 5.64 -12.75 16.83
CA THR A 57 6.97 -12.23 17.15
C THR A 57 8.02 -13.08 16.47
N GLN A 58 9.27 -12.63 16.44
CA GLN A 58 10.38 -13.43 15.91
C GLN A 58 10.63 -14.70 16.75
N GLN A 59 10.27 -14.68 18.04
CA GLN A 59 10.52 -15.76 18.98
C GLN A 59 9.50 -16.90 18.92
N ASN A 60 8.28 -16.62 18.46
CA ASN A 60 7.18 -17.61 18.43
C ASN A 60 6.69 -17.89 17.01
N LEU A 61 7.50 -17.56 15.99
CA LEU A 61 7.07 -17.63 14.60
C LEU A 61 6.68 -19.05 14.18
N GLU A 62 7.48 -20.07 14.52
CA GLU A 62 7.19 -21.47 14.23
C GLU A 62 5.89 -21.95 14.90
N ASP A 63 5.71 -21.64 16.19
CA ASP A 63 4.49 -21.95 16.93
C ASP A 63 3.26 -21.23 16.34
N TYR A 64 3.47 -19.98 15.90
CA TYR A 64 2.42 -19.15 15.33
C TYR A 64 1.90 -19.73 14.02
N ILE A 65 2.81 -20.09 13.10
CA ILE A 65 2.44 -20.65 11.79
C ILE A 65 1.86 -22.06 11.91
N GLY A 66 2.23 -22.82 12.94
CA GLY A 66 1.64 -24.12 13.21
C GLY A 66 0.14 -24.09 13.58
N ASN A 67 -0.42 -22.90 13.88
CA ASN A 67 -1.83 -22.73 14.19
C ASN A 67 -2.62 -22.26 12.97
N LEU A 68 -3.57 -23.09 12.52
CA LEU A 68 -4.43 -22.80 11.37
C LEU A 68 -5.26 -21.50 11.54
N GLU A 69 -5.74 -21.20 12.74
CA GLU A 69 -6.51 -19.97 13.00
C GLU A 69 -5.65 -18.72 12.81
N ASN A 70 -4.40 -18.75 13.28
CA ASN A 70 -3.45 -17.67 13.08
C ASN A 70 -3.16 -17.45 11.58
N ILE A 71 -2.93 -18.52 10.83
CA ILE A 71 -2.71 -18.44 9.38
C ILE A 71 -3.95 -17.88 8.66
N ASN A 72 -5.16 -18.30 9.03
CA ASN A 72 -6.39 -17.76 8.45
C ASN A 72 -6.51 -16.25 8.71
N ASN A 73 -6.34 -15.84 9.97
CA ASN A 73 -6.43 -14.43 10.35
C ASN A 73 -5.39 -13.60 9.59
N MET A 74 -4.13 -14.04 9.53
CA MET A 74 -3.08 -13.35 8.79
C MET A 74 -3.47 -13.13 7.32
N ILE A 75 -3.91 -14.18 6.62
CA ILE A 75 -4.31 -14.08 5.21
C ILE A 75 -5.46 -13.07 5.04
N GLU A 76 -6.52 -13.21 5.83
CA GLU A 76 -7.74 -12.41 5.68
C GLU A 76 -7.50 -10.92 5.98
N TYR A 77 -6.82 -10.63 7.07
CA TYR A 77 -6.53 -9.25 7.46
C TYR A 77 -5.57 -8.59 6.48
N ILE A 78 -4.50 -9.27 6.05
CA ILE A 78 -3.58 -8.68 5.08
C ILE A 78 -4.28 -8.45 3.73
N GLN A 79 -5.10 -9.39 3.24
CA GLN A 79 -5.90 -9.16 2.03
C GLN A 79 -6.85 -7.96 2.16
N MET A 80 -7.47 -7.78 3.33
CA MET A 80 -8.32 -6.63 3.59
C MET A 80 -7.52 -5.33 3.65
N ALA A 81 -6.32 -5.35 4.24
CA ALA A 81 -5.42 -4.21 4.27
C ALA A 81 -5.00 -3.78 2.85
N GLU A 82 -4.63 -4.72 1.98
CA GLU A 82 -4.30 -4.45 0.57
C GLU A 82 -5.49 -3.83 -0.17
N THR A 83 -6.72 -4.24 0.16
CA THR A 83 -7.93 -3.62 -0.41
C THR A 83 -8.04 -2.15 0.01
N TYR A 84 -7.79 -1.83 1.29
CA TYR A 84 -7.79 -0.43 1.75
C TYR A 84 -6.66 0.39 1.11
N TYR A 85 -5.46 -0.17 1.03
CA TYR A 85 -4.32 0.46 0.36
C TYR A 85 -4.64 0.79 -1.10
N ASN A 86 -5.22 -0.16 -1.84
CA ASN A 86 -5.64 0.07 -3.22
C ASN A 86 -6.67 1.19 -3.38
N VAL A 87 -7.62 1.31 -2.46
CA VAL A 87 -8.56 2.45 -2.48
C VAL A 87 -7.83 3.76 -2.23
N ALA A 88 -6.87 3.78 -1.30
CA ALA A 88 -6.07 4.96 -1.01
C ALA A 88 -5.23 5.41 -2.22
N THR A 89 -4.53 4.49 -2.88
CA THR A 89 -3.73 4.78 -4.09
C THR A 89 -4.62 5.31 -5.22
N HIS A 90 -5.84 4.79 -5.38
CA HIS A 90 -6.81 5.29 -6.34
C HIS A 90 -7.30 6.71 -6.02
N CYS A 91 -7.46 7.05 -4.74
CA CYS A 91 -7.83 8.42 -4.33
C CYS A 91 -6.76 9.43 -4.74
N VAL A 92 -5.47 9.07 -4.62
CA VAL A 92 -4.37 10.01 -4.89
C VAL A 92 -4.01 10.08 -6.38
N SER A 93 -3.98 8.94 -7.07
CA SER A 93 -3.59 8.85 -8.49
C SER A 93 -4.53 9.59 -9.44
N GLN A 94 -5.83 9.70 -9.11
CA GLN A 94 -6.81 10.44 -9.92
C GLN A 94 -6.56 11.97 -9.94
N PHE A 95 -5.82 12.50 -8.97
CA PHE A 95 -5.53 13.94 -8.84
C PHE A 95 -4.04 14.29 -9.02
N GLN A 96 -3.17 13.28 -9.12
CA GLN A 96 -1.79 13.45 -9.58
C GLN A 96 -1.77 13.50 -11.11
N LEU A 97 -1.93 14.70 -11.66
CA LEU A 97 -1.67 14.98 -13.08
C LEU A 97 -0.20 14.66 -13.41
N ALA A 98 0.01 13.52 -14.07
CA ALA A 98 0.96 13.33 -15.16
C ALA A 98 2.47 13.10 -14.94
N ASP A 99 3.02 12.90 -13.73
CA ASP A 99 4.50 12.75 -13.63
C ASP A 99 5.07 11.60 -12.79
N THR A 100 4.25 10.66 -12.34
CA THR A 100 4.81 9.41 -11.81
C THR A 100 3.91 8.27 -12.22
N SER A 101 4.46 7.33 -12.98
CA SER A 101 4.20 5.92 -12.74
C SER A 101 4.58 5.64 -11.29
N ALA A 102 3.78 6.10 -10.33
CA ALA A 102 3.96 5.71 -8.96
C ALA A 102 3.67 4.22 -8.98
N GLY A 103 4.76 3.44 -8.99
CA GLY A 103 4.67 2.01 -8.88
C GLY A 103 3.98 1.78 -7.56
N PHE A 104 2.76 1.27 -7.57
CA PHE A 104 2.10 0.78 -6.37
C PHE A 104 1.92 -0.73 -6.44
N SER A 105 2.61 -1.37 -7.38
CA SER A 105 2.26 -2.69 -7.90
C SER A 105 3.27 -3.76 -7.50
N GLN A 106 4.54 -3.41 -7.30
CA GLN A 106 5.56 -4.40 -6.98
C GLN A 106 5.46 -4.86 -5.52
N SER A 107 5.32 -3.93 -4.57
CA SER A 107 5.13 -4.27 -3.15
C SER A 107 3.83 -5.03 -2.93
N GLU A 108 2.74 -4.57 -3.55
CA GLU A 108 1.42 -5.22 -3.52
C GLU A 108 1.50 -6.64 -4.10
N TRP A 109 2.17 -6.81 -5.25
CA TRP A 109 2.35 -8.13 -5.86
C TRP A 109 3.23 -9.05 -5.01
N LEU A 110 4.31 -8.54 -4.43
CA LEU A 110 5.16 -9.31 -3.52
C LEU A 110 4.35 -9.85 -2.33
N ILE A 111 3.53 -8.99 -1.71
CA ILE A 111 2.68 -9.37 -0.58
C ILE A 111 1.61 -10.38 -1.03
N SER A 112 0.85 -10.04 -2.09
CA SER A 112 -0.36 -10.78 -2.47
C SER A 112 -0.09 -12.06 -3.27
N ASN A 113 0.88 -12.02 -4.20
CA ASN A 113 1.21 -13.10 -5.13
C ASN A 113 2.52 -13.82 -4.78
N GLY A 114 3.36 -13.23 -3.93
CA GLY A 114 4.49 -13.91 -3.30
C GLY A 114 4.08 -14.52 -1.96
N TYR A 115 4.23 -13.74 -0.88
CA TYR A 115 4.09 -14.23 0.50
C TYR A 115 2.73 -14.88 0.78
N LEU A 116 1.62 -14.19 0.49
CA LEU A 116 0.30 -14.73 0.77
C LEU A 116 -0.07 -15.92 -0.13
N LYS A 117 0.56 -16.06 -1.30
CA LYS A 117 0.34 -17.24 -2.14
C LYS A 117 0.88 -18.48 -1.44
N ASP A 118 2.12 -18.43 -0.99
CA ASP A 118 2.77 -19.59 -0.35
C ASP A 118 2.13 -19.91 1.00
N ILE A 119 1.74 -18.89 1.77
CA ILE A 119 1.00 -19.08 3.03
C ILE A 119 -0.40 -19.70 2.77
N ARG A 120 -1.08 -19.37 1.67
CA ARG A 120 -2.35 -20.04 1.29
C ARG A 120 -2.13 -21.51 0.91
N ASP A 121 -1.03 -21.84 0.25
CA ASP A 121 -0.67 -23.22 -0.08
C ASP A 121 -0.39 -24.01 1.21
N TYR A 122 0.33 -23.42 2.16
CA TYR A 122 0.56 -24.01 3.49
C TYR A 122 -0.73 -24.17 4.30
N ARG A 123 -1.65 -23.21 4.24
CA ARG A 123 -2.99 -23.34 4.85
C ARG A 123 -3.72 -24.59 4.32
N GLN A 124 -3.66 -24.86 3.02
CA GLN A 124 -4.28 -26.06 2.45
C GLN A 124 -3.64 -27.34 2.97
N TYR A 125 -2.32 -27.34 3.14
CA TYR A 125 -1.62 -28.45 3.79
C TYR A 125 -2.13 -28.68 5.23
N LEU A 126 -2.22 -27.62 6.05
CA LEU A 126 -2.75 -27.71 7.42
C LEU A 126 -4.18 -28.26 7.46
N ILE A 127 -5.05 -27.81 6.55
CA ILE A 127 -6.45 -28.28 6.44
C ILE A 127 -6.50 -29.75 6.03
N SER A 128 -5.63 -30.18 5.11
CA SER A 128 -5.62 -31.54 4.58
C SER A 128 -5.28 -32.60 5.64
N GLY A 129 -4.67 -32.19 6.75
CA GLY A 129 -4.27 -33.09 7.83
C GLY A 129 -3.26 -34.16 7.38
N GLN A 130 -2.54 -33.92 6.29
CA GLN A 130 -1.48 -34.82 5.84
C GLN A 130 -0.40 -34.86 6.93
N GLY A 131 -0.21 -36.04 7.52
CA GLY A 131 0.84 -36.24 8.51
C GLY A 131 2.22 -36.10 7.85
N GLY A 132 3.15 -35.44 8.53
CA GLY A 132 4.51 -35.21 8.03
C GLY A 132 4.95 -33.76 8.24
N ASN A 133 6.12 -33.43 7.69
CA ASN A 133 6.59 -32.05 7.61
C ASN A 133 6.21 -31.49 6.24
N TYR A 134 5.75 -30.25 6.19
CA TYR A 134 5.54 -29.54 4.93
C TYR A 134 6.88 -29.25 4.26
N GLU A 135 7.02 -29.60 2.99
CA GLU A 135 8.29 -29.53 2.25
C GLU A 135 8.89 -28.12 2.22
N HIS A 136 8.04 -27.09 2.20
CA HIS A 136 8.46 -25.69 2.06
C HIS A 136 8.34 -24.89 3.37
N ILE A 137 8.36 -25.55 4.54
CA ILE A 137 8.13 -24.87 5.83
C ILE A 137 9.14 -23.74 6.11
N ASP A 138 10.39 -23.87 5.64
CA ASP A 138 11.41 -22.84 5.79
C ASP A 138 11.08 -21.58 4.98
N GLN A 139 10.49 -21.74 3.79
CA GLN A 139 10.00 -20.63 2.96
C GLN A 139 8.83 -19.93 3.64
N ILE A 140 7.84 -20.68 4.14
CA ILE A 140 6.71 -20.12 4.90
C ILE A 140 7.18 -19.31 6.11
N THR A 141 8.14 -19.85 6.84
CA THR A 141 8.76 -19.20 7.99
C THR A 141 9.40 -17.87 7.59
N THR A 142 10.10 -17.85 6.46
CA THR A 142 10.75 -16.65 5.91
C THR A 142 9.73 -15.62 5.44
N ASP A 143 8.70 -16.03 4.70
CA ASP A 143 7.66 -15.13 4.21
C ASP A 143 6.87 -14.49 5.35
N VAL A 144 6.55 -15.27 6.40
CA VAL A 144 5.88 -14.73 7.59
C VAL A 144 6.80 -13.77 8.36
N ALA A 145 8.11 -14.03 8.41
CA ALA A 145 9.06 -13.11 9.04
C ALA A 145 9.18 -11.78 8.27
N ASP A 146 9.06 -11.83 6.95
CA ASP A 146 9.05 -10.66 6.08
C ASP A 146 7.75 -9.88 6.21
N LEU A 147 6.60 -10.55 6.26
CA LEU A 147 5.32 -9.92 6.58
C LEU A 147 5.33 -9.26 7.96
N LEU A 148 5.98 -9.88 8.97
CA LEU A 148 6.19 -9.24 10.27
C LEU A 148 7.06 -7.98 10.18
N THR A 149 8.05 -7.96 9.29
CA THR A 149 8.90 -6.79 9.06
C THR A 149 8.11 -5.65 8.41
N ILE A 150 7.32 -5.96 7.38
CA ILE A 150 6.39 -5.02 6.73
C ILE A 150 5.37 -4.50 7.76
N GLY A 151 4.76 -5.40 8.54
CA GLY A 151 3.77 -5.06 9.56
C GLY A 151 4.32 -4.09 10.61
N LYS A 152 5.56 -4.27 11.07
CA LYS A 152 6.21 -3.33 12.01
C LYS A 152 6.46 -1.96 11.38
N TRP A 153 6.80 -1.92 10.10
CA TRP A 153 6.96 -0.66 9.38
C TRP A 153 5.63 0.09 9.26
N LEU A 154 4.55 -0.61 8.89
CA LEU A 154 3.20 -0.05 8.83
C LEU A 154 2.68 0.36 10.21
N GLU A 155 2.92 -0.43 11.25
CA GLU A 155 2.56 -0.10 12.63
C GLU A 155 3.25 1.19 13.10
N LYS A 156 4.53 1.39 12.73
CA LYS A 156 5.27 2.62 13.02
C LYS A 156 4.63 3.83 12.33
N ARG A 157 4.28 3.70 11.05
CA ARG A 157 3.57 4.76 10.30
C ARG A 157 2.25 5.11 10.97
N TYR A 158 1.46 4.09 11.31
CA TYR A 158 0.18 4.25 12.01
C TYR A 158 0.32 5.01 13.33
N ASN A 159 1.27 4.59 14.17
CA ASN A 159 1.51 5.22 15.47
C ASN A 159 2.04 6.65 15.36
N SER A 160 2.72 6.99 14.26
CA SER A 160 3.20 8.34 13.98
C SER A 160 2.15 9.25 13.35
N GLY A 161 1.02 8.70 12.89
CA GLY A 161 0.00 9.43 12.14
C GLY A 161 0.41 9.79 10.71
N ASP A 162 1.46 9.15 10.18
CA ASP A 162 1.88 9.31 8.79
C ASP A 162 1.06 8.39 7.88
N PHE A 163 -0.10 8.88 7.45
CA PHE A 163 -1.01 8.17 6.57
C PHE A 163 -0.85 8.59 5.10
N SER A 164 0.31 9.11 4.73
CA SER A 164 0.63 9.29 3.32
C SER A 164 0.57 7.95 2.58
N VAL A 165 0.11 7.95 1.34
CA VAL A 165 0.20 6.77 0.48
C VAL A 165 1.67 6.61 0.11
N TYR A 166 2.28 5.48 0.48
CA TYR A 166 3.63 5.10 0.05
C TYR A 166 3.58 4.50 -1.35
N ASP A 167 4.68 4.60 -2.10
CA ASP A 167 4.86 3.90 -3.38
C ASP A 167 5.94 2.81 -3.32
N ASP A 168 6.21 2.16 -4.44
CA ASP A 168 7.21 1.10 -4.59
C ASP A 168 8.62 1.63 -4.32
N ASP A 169 8.89 2.91 -4.59
CA ASP A 169 10.15 3.59 -4.26
C ASP A 169 10.33 3.74 -2.74
N ASP A 170 9.29 4.19 -2.04
CA ASP A 170 9.27 4.31 -0.59
C ASP A 170 9.44 2.94 0.07
N PHE A 171 8.69 1.93 -0.40
CA PHE A 171 8.81 0.55 0.06
C PHE A 171 10.22 0.00 -0.17
N TYR A 172 10.78 0.24 -1.36
CA TYR A 172 12.14 -0.19 -1.71
C TYR A 172 13.18 0.42 -0.78
N LYS A 173 13.11 1.73 -0.50
CA LYS A 173 14.08 2.43 0.34
C LYS A 173 13.96 2.07 1.82
N GLU A 174 12.76 1.84 2.32
CA GLU A 174 12.51 1.72 3.76
C GLU A 174 12.41 0.28 4.26
N VAL A 175 11.99 -0.65 3.41
CA VAL A 175 11.61 -2.00 3.83
C VAL A 175 12.44 -3.09 3.15
N TYR A 176 12.68 -2.97 1.83
CA TYR A 176 13.20 -4.05 0.98
C TYR A 176 14.49 -4.70 1.49
N ASP A 177 15.45 -3.91 1.97
CA ASP A 177 16.74 -4.43 2.47
C ASP A 177 16.60 -5.29 3.72
N ASN A 178 15.52 -5.10 4.49
CA ASN A 178 15.25 -5.86 5.70
C ASN A 178 14.50 -7.18 5.45
N LEU A 179 14.00 -7.38 4.22
CA LEU A 179 13.31 -8.60 3.82
C LEU A 179 14.33 -9.72 3.56
N LYS A 180 14.03 -10.94 3.98
CA LYS A 180 14.92 -12.10 3.88
C LYS A 180 14.57 -13.03 2.74
N SER A 181 13.30 -13.05 2.31
CA SER A 181 12.81 -13.94 1.27
C SER A 181 13.45 -13.59 -0.07
N GLU A 182 13.98 -14.59 -0.76
CA GLU A 182 14.59 -14.41 -2.08
C GLU A 182 13.54 -14.10 -3.16
N ILE A 183 12.26 -14.42 -2.91
CA ILE A 183 11.19 -14.16 -3.89
C ILE A 183 11.08 -12.66 -4.20
N LYS A 184 11.48 -11.79 -3.27
CA LYS A 184 11.47 -10.33 -3.46
C LYS A 184 12.25 -9.88 -4.70
N TYR A 185 13.26 -10.65 -5.12
CA TYR A 185 14.01 -10.34 -6.34
C TYR A 185 13.11 -10.44 -7.57
N GLU A 186 12.25 -11.46 -7.65
CA GLU A 186 11.34 -11.67 -8.80
C GLU A 186 10.43 -10.47 -9.05
N PHE A 187 10.01 -9.78 -7.99
CA PHE A 187 9.10 -8.64 -8.04
C PHE A 187 9.81 -7.29 -8.25
N PHE A 188 11.07 -7.16 -7.82
CA PHE A 188 11.85 -5.91 -7.89
C PHE A 188 13.04 -5.96 -8.86
N ASN A 189 13.15 -6.98 -9.72
CA ASN A 189 14.29 -7.20 -10.64
C ASN A 189 14.65 -6.02 -11.56
N ASN A 190 13.75 -5.05 -11.77
CA ASN A 190 14.01 -3.86 -12.61
C ASN A 190 14.42 -2.60 -11.83
N PHE A 191 14.37 -2.61 -10.50
CA PHE A 191 14.71 -1.43 -9.67
C PHE A 191 16.23 -1.15 -9.61
N THR A 192 17.05 -2.19 -9.73
CA THR A 192 18.52 -2.10 -9.70
C THR A 192 19.11 -1.39 -10.92
N ILE A 193 18.38 -1.32 -12.04
CA ILE A 193 18.90 -0.80 -13.32
C ILE A 193 18.74 0.72 -13.44
N HIS A 194 17.89 1.35 -12.61
CA HIS A 194 17.53 2.78 -12.73
C HIS A 194 18.08 3.68 -11.62
N HIS A 195 18.87 3.14 -10.69
CA HIS A 195 19.45 3.89 -9.56
C HIS A 195 20.99 3.82 -9.45
N GLU A 196 21.69 3.35 -10.49
CA GLU A 196 23.13 3.60 -10.71
C GLU A 196 23.36 4.83 -11.61
#